data_AF-A0A2V8QS08-F1
#
_entry.id   AF-A0A2V8QS08-F1
#
_cell.length_a   1.000
_cell.length_b   1.000
_cell.length_c   1.000
_cell.angle_alpha   90.00
_cell.angle_beta   90.00
_cell.angle_gamma   90.00
#
_symmetry.space_group_name_H-M   'P 1'
#
loop_
_entity.id
_entity.type
_entity.pdbx_description
1 polymer ?
#
loop_
_entity_poly.entity_id
_entity_poly.type
_entity_poly.pdbx_seq_one_letter_code
_entity_poly.pdbx_strand_id
1 'polypeptide(L)'
;MRQIRTIALFSCVALVLVGSSLLTPGLADGGSNHRVRNLHLGVSGGNTNDRSRLYCCSGTLGSLVTDGTTTYILSNNHVLARGDQATAGEDVSQPGMIDNNCNVATVVADFSIASPLGSNVDAALAQLRTGTMDPTGFIEDIGVPSGNVVNPSVGLSVAKSGRTTGFTAGTIGSVNTSVNVQYQKSCGQGKKFTVGYTNQVVINSSSFSAGGDSGSLIVTNNASHNPVALLFAGSSSSTIGNPIGEVLSKLSTVSGRSITFIGGVSSPLGGQALLNQGEQQPFIPGLGQGRSLPQQAIDHASAVLEQNRARFMAQPGVIGVGVGASDKDDGEAAIVIYVDRTSGARPQFTDTLDGLAVRVVHTDPFIAF
;
A
#
# COMPACT_ATOMS: atom_id res chain seq x y z
N MET A 1 25.82 -72.74 -38.01
CA MET A 1 25.51 -71.53 -38.79
C MET A 1 24.82 -70.52 -37.88
N ARG A 2 25.45 -69.35 -37.72
CA ARG A 2 24.98 -68.06 -37.18
C ARG A 2 24.36 -68.01 -35.76
N GLN A 3 25.23 -67.63 -34.83
CA GLN A 3 24.94 -66.94 -33.59
C GLN A 3 24.15 -65.64 -33.84
N ILE A 4 23.14 -65.35 -33.03
CA ILE A 4 22.56 -64.01 -32.90
C ILE A 4 22.81 -63.56 -31.46
N ARG A 5 23.63 -62.52 -31.35
CA ARG A 5 24.06 -61.88 -30.11
C ARG A 5 22.99 -60.91 -29.63
N THR A 6 22.63 -61.00 -28.36
CA THR A 6 21.86 -60.01 -27.61
C THR A 6 22.69 -58.72 -27.49
N ILE A 7 22.17 -57.60 -28.00
CA ILE A 7 22.73 -56.26 -27.75
C ILE A 7 21.73 -55.54 -26.83
N ALA A 8 22.07 -55.45 -25.56
CA ALA A 8 21.41 -54.54 -24.61
C ALA A 8 21.95 -53.14 -24.84
N LEU A 9 21.09 -52.22 -25.29
CA LEU A 9 21.42 -50.79 -25.35
C LEU A 9 21.31 -50.20 -23.93
N PHE A 10 22.46 -49.99 -23.28
CA PHE A 10 22.55 -49.11 -22.12
C PHE A 10 22.49 -47.66 -22.62
N SER A 11 21.39 -46.95 -22.37
CA SER A 11 21.35 -45.50 -22.49
C SER A 11 21.67 -44.90 -21.11
N CYS A 12 22.92 -44.48 -20.94
CA CYS A 12 23.34 -43.64 -19.83
C CYS A 12 22.74 -42.25 -19.99
N VAL A 13 21.60 -41.98 -19.35
CA VAL A 13 21.16 -40.61 -19.11
C VAL A 13 22.03 -40.08 -17.97
N ALA A 14 23.06 -39.31 -18.32
CA ALA A 14 23.82 -38.53 -17.38
C ALA A 14 22.89 -37.47 -16.75
N LEU A 15 22.48 -37.72 -15.52
CA LEU A 15 21.80 -36.74 -14.68
C LEU A 15 22.83 -35.64 -14.34
N VAL A 16 22.90 -34.63 -15.19
CA VAL A 16 23.66 -33.40 -14.88
C VAL A 16 22.87 -32.69 -13.79
N LEU A 17 23.26 -32.93 -12.53
CA LEU A 17 22.93 -32.09 -11.39
C LEU A 17 23.58 -30.71 -11.60
N VAL A 18 22.94 -29.87 -12.41
CA VAL A 18 23.15 -28.43 -12.31
C VAL A 18 22.44 -28.01 -11.04
N GLY A 19 23.21 -27.83 -9.97
CA GLY A 19 22.77 -27.17 -8.76
C GLY A 19 22.50 -25.69 -9.07
N SER A 20 21.39 -25.42 -9.77
CA SER A 20 20.75 -24.12 -9.71
C SER A 20 20.08 -24.06 -8.35
N SER A 21 20.74 -23.38 -7.43
CA SER A 21 20.19 -22.90 -6.17
C SER A 21 18.96 -22.05 -6.49
N LEU A 22 17.82 -22.70 -6.66
CA LEU A 22 16.51 -22.08 -6.57
C LEU A 22 16.38 -21.66 -5.11
N LEU A 23 16.88 -20.47 -4.80
CA LEU A 23 16.39 -19.71 -3.67
C LEU A 23 14.90 -19.51 -3.95
N THR A 24 14.08 -20.39 -3.40
CA THR A 24 12.66 -20.10 -3.19
C THR A 24 12.62 -18.75 -2.48
N PRO A 25 11.82 -17.75 -2.93
CA PRO A 25 11.54 -16.58 -2.11
C PRO A 25 10.78 -17.09 -0.88
N GLY A 26 11.54 -17.42 0.16
CA GLY A 26 11.01 -17.92 1.41
C GLY A 26 10.36 -16.78 2.15
N LEU A 27 9.24 -17.10 2.81
CA LEU A 27 8.57 -16.32 3.87
C LEU A 27 7.60 -15.22 3.45
N ALA A 28 6.90 -15.34 2.31
CA ALA A 28 5.58 -14.72 2.18
C ALA A 28 4.55 -15.85 2.14
N ASP A 29 3.72 -15.99 3.17
CA ASP A 29 2.88 -17.19 3.34
C ASP A 29 1.56 -17.17 2.54
N GLY A 30 1.38 -16.16 1.69
CA GLY A 30 0.16 -15.97 0.90
C GLY A 30 -1.04 -15.47 1.72
N GLY A 31 -0.83 -15.01 2.95
CA GLY A 31 -1.82 -14.31 3.78
C GLY A 31 -2.32 -15.07 5.02
N SER A 32 -1.81 -16.26 5.34
CA SER A 32 -2.36 -17.10 6.42
C SER A 32 -2.06 -16.52 7.81
N ASN A 33 -0.83 -16.07 8.03
CA ASN A 33 -0.36 -15.39 9.23
C ASN A 33 -1.00 -14.01 9.36
N HIS A 34 -1.30 -13.35 8.23
CA HIS A 34 -1.89 -12.00 8.22
C HIS A 34 -3.35 -11.97 8.67
N ARG A 35 -4.00 -13.11 8.87
CA ARG A 35 -5.42 -13.21 9.26
C ARG A 35 -5.63 -13.91 10.61
N VAL A 36 -4.56 -14.37 11.24
CA VAL A 36 -4.61 -15.02 12.56
C VAL A 36 -3.98 -14.12 13.62
N ARG A 37 -4.17 -14.50 14.89
CA ARG A 37 -3.57 -13.77 16.01
C ARG A 37 -2.05 -13.85 15.92
N ASN A 38 -1.38 -12.71 15.82
CA ASN A 38 0.06 -12.57 15.99
C ASN A 38 0.39 -11.15 16.47
N LEU A 39 1.62 -10.90 16.94
CA LEU A 39 1.98 -9.62 17.54
C LEU A 39 2.42 -8.55 16.53
N HIS A 40 2.48 -8.85 15.24
CA HIS A 40 3.09 -7.98 14.24
C HIS A 40 2.07 -7.03 13.60
N LEU A 41 2.57 -6.01 12.89
CA LEU A 41 1.80 -5.10 12.05
C LEU A 41 1.76 -5.64 10.60
N GLY A 42 1.04 -5.00 9.68
CA GLY A 42 0.80 -5.55 8.34
C GLY A 42 -0.19 -6.72 8.31
N VAL A 43 -0.99 -6.86 9.38
CA VAL A 43 -1.94 -7.96 9.59
C VAL A 43 -3.35 -7.44 9.83
N SER A 44 -4.32 -8.35 9.80
CA SER A 44 -5.74 -8.08 10.00
C SER A 44 -6.04 -7.33 11.29
N GLY A 45 -6.80 -6.26 11.18
CA GLY A 45 -7.41 -5.59 12.32
C GLY A 45 -8.36 -4.48 11.91
N GLY A 46 -9.11 -3.97 12.87
CA GLY A 46 -10.08 -2.92 12.62
C GLY A 46 -10.93 -2.63 13.84
N ASN A 47 -11.75 -1.59 13.72
CA ASN A 47 -12.67 -1.20 14.78
C ASN A 47 -13.76 -2.28 14.96
N THR A 48 -13.97 -2.72 16.19
CA THR A 48 -14.92 -3.79 16.57
C THR A 48 -16.39 -3.42 16.36
N ASN A 49 -16.69 -2.15 16.12
CA ASN A 49 -18.02 -1.67 15.78
C ASN A 49 -18.24 -1.53 14.26
N ASP A 50 -17.24 -1.82 13.42
CA ASP A 50 -17.39 -1.77 11.96
C ASP A 50 -18.14 -3.00 11.42
N ARG A 51 -19.43 -3.05 11.73
CA ARG A 51 -20.31 -4.15 11.36
C ARG A 51 -21.74 -3.67 11.11
N SER A 52 -22.44 -4.42 10.28
CA SER A 52 -23.89 -4.36 10.11
C SER A 52 -24.50 -5.69 10.53
N ARG A 53 -25.81 -5.86 10.31
CA ARG A 53 -26.51 -7.11 10.66
C ARG A 53 -25.93 -8.35 9.95
N LEU A 54 -25.35 -8.18 8.77
CA LEU A 54 -24.92 -9.28 7.89
C LEU A 54 -23.43 -9.26 7.55
N TYR A 55 -22.72 -8.17 7.87
CA TYR A 55 -21.34 -7.97 7.46
C TYR A 55 -20.51 -7.43 8.62
N CYS A 56 -19.24 -7.81 8.67
CA CYS A 56 -18.22 -7.16 9.47
C CYS A 56 -17.03 -6.85 8.57
N CYS A 57 -16.39 -5.71 8.82
CA CYS A 57 -15.30 -5.22 8.01
C CYS A 57 -14.04 -5.09 8.85
N SER A 58 -12.91 -5.20 8.19
CA SER A 58 -11.58 -4.98 8.77
C SER A 58 -10.62 -4.68 7.63
N GLY A 59 -9.52 -4.03 7.99
CA GLY A 59 -8.41 -3.79 7.08
C GLY A 59 -7.13 -4.34 7.67
N THR A 60 -6.09 -3.53 7.57
CA THR A 60 -4.74 -3.83 8.04
C THR A 60 -4.34 -2.86 9.14
N LEU A 61 -3.76 -3.38 10.23
CA LEU A 61 -3.04 -2.56 11.21
C LEU A 61 -1.67 -2.24 10.63
N GLY A 62 -1.49 -1.03 10.12
CA GLY A 62 -0.40 -0.70 9.19
C GLY A 62 0.98 -0.64 9.82
N SER A 63 1.12 0.19 10.85
CA SER A 63 2.42 0.48 11.48
C SER A 63 2.23 1.13 12.85
N LEU A 64 3.32 1.23 13.61
CA LEU A 64 3.34 2.03 14.83
C LEU A 64 3.89 3.44 14.58
N VAL A 65 3.22 4.41 15.18
CA VAL A 65 3.64 5.81 15.24
C VAL A 65 3.54 6.32 16.68
N THR A 66 4.19 7.44 16.98
CA THR A 66 4.19 8.03 18.32
C THR A 66 4.10 9.55 18.25
N ASP A 67 3.56 10.14 19.30
CA ASP A 67 3.66 11.57 19.58
C ASP A 67 4.82 11.94 20.54
N GLY A 68 5.68 10.96 20.85
CA GLY A 68 6.76 11.05 21.84
C GLY A 68 6.37 10.59 23.24
N THR A 69 5.07 10.44 23.53
CA THR A 69 4.55 9.98 24.84
C THR A 69 3.67 8.73 24.69
N THR A 70 2.82 8.71 23.67
CA THR A 70 1.84 7.67 23.39
C THR A 70 2.21 6.97 22.09
N THR A 71 2.04 5.65 22.07
CA THR A 71 2.16 4.83 20.87
C THR A 71 0.80 4.58 20.28
N TYR A 72 0.70 4.72 18.96
CA TYR A 72 -0.52 4.51 18.20
C TYR A 72 -0.29 3.50 17.09
N ILE A 73 -1.32 2.72 16.78
CA ILE A 73 -1.45 2.02 15.52
C ILE A 73 -1.97 3.01 14.48
N LEU A 74 -1.24 3.14 13.36
CA LEU A 74 -1.66 3.85 12.16
C LEU A 74 -2.39 2.89 11.21
N SER A 75 -3.55 3.30 10.73
CA SER A 75 -4.29 2.66 9.63
C SER A 75 -5.21 3.69 8.97
N ASN A 76 -6.13 3.27 8.11
CA ASN A 76 -7.08 4.17 7.46
C ASN A 76 -8.20 4.62 8.41
N ASN A 77 -8.79 5.79 8.10
CA ASN A 77 -10.02 6.26 8.72
C ASN A 77 -11.14 5.24 8.50
N HIS A 78 -11.33 4.74 7.28
CA HIS A 78 -12.39 3.76 7.05
C HIS A 78 -12.17 2.40 7.76
N VAL A 79 -10.97 2.12 8.27
CA VAL A 79 -10.64 0.90 9.02
C VAL A 79 -10.78 1.08 10.55
N LEU A 80 -10.29 2.19 11.10
CA LEU A 80 -10.29 2.43 12.56
C LEU A 80 -11.40 3.39 13.01
N ALA A 81 -11.80 4.31 12.15
CA ALA A 81 -12.77 5.36 12.44
C ALA A 81 -14.13 5.13 11.79
N ARG A 82 -14.32 3.99 11.10
CA ARG A 82 -15.59 3.58 10.48
C ARG A 82 -16.13 4.62 9.48
N GLY A 83 -15.22 5.32 8.78
CA GLY A 83 -15.58 6.41 7.88
C GLY A 83 -16.24 7.57 8.64
N ASP A 84 -15.49 8.16 9.59
CA ASP A 84 -15.89 9.26 10.47
C ASP A 84 -17.03 8.97 11.46
N GLN A 85 -17.32 7.71 11.75
CA GLN A 85 -18.41 7.30 12.64
C GLN A 85 -17.96 6.85 14.03
N ALA A 86 -16.66 6.60 14.22
CA ALA A 86 -16.14 6.15 15.50
C ALA A 86 -16.03 7.28 16.52
N THR A 87 -16.25 6.93 17.78
CA THR A 87 -15.96 7.76 18.94
C THR A 87 -14.65 7.31 19.59
N ALA A 88 -13.85 8.26 20.08
CA ALA A 88 -12.63 7.93 20.81
C ALA A 88 -12.91 6.94 21.97
N GLY A 89 -12.03 5.94 22.12
CA GLY A 89 -12.17 4.84 23.05
C GLY A 89 -12.86 3.59 22.49
N GLU A 90 -13.31 3.59 21.22
CA GLU A 90 -13.81 2.36 20.58
C GLU A 90 -12.70 1.31 20.42
N ASP A 91 -13.02 0.06 20.73
CA ASP A 91 -12.08 -1.06 20.69
C ASP A 91 -11.63 -1.39 19.25
N VAL A 92 -10.33 -1.61 19.07
CA VAL A 92 -9.71 -2.13 17.84
C VAL A 92 -9.16 -3.53 18.11
N SER A 93 -9.57 -4.54 17.34
CA SER A 93 -9.16 -5.93 17.54
C SER A 93 -8.13 -6.42 16.52
N GLN A 94 -7.31 -7.38 16.96
CA GLN A 94 -6.41 -8.20 16.13
C GLN A 94 -6.64 -9.69 16.50
N PRO A 95 -7.00 -10.55 15.55
CA PRO A 95 -7.42 -10.23 14.18
C PRO A 95 -8.62 -9.29 14.11
N GLY A 96 -8.84 -8.72 12.93
CA GLY A 96 -10.08 -8.02 12.62
C GLY A 96 -11.27 -8.97 12.63
N MET A 97 -12.46 -8.43 12.88
CA MET A 97 -13.69 -9.21 13.00
C MET A 97 -13.96 -10.14 11.82
N ILE A 98 -13.61 -9.72 10.60
CA ILE A 98 -13.82 -10.51 9.38
C ILE A 98 -13.04 -11.84 9.39
N ASP A 99 -11.92 -11.90 10.11
CA ASP A 99 -11.10 -13.12 10.27
C ASP A 99 -11.41 -13.89 11.56
N ASN A 100 -12.35 -13.41 12.35
CA ASN A 100 -12.79 -14.04 13.59
C ASN A 100 -14.30 -14.30 13.61
N ASN A 101 -14.87 -14.64 12.44
CA ASN A 101 -16.30 -14.95 12.26
C ASN A 101 -17.23 -13.85 12.78
N CYS A 102 -16.87 -12.59 12.57
CA CYS A 102 -17.55 -11.40 13.08
C CYS A 102 -17.65 -11.31 14.62
N ASN A 103 -16.79 -12.01 15.34
CA ASN A 103 -16.63 -11.88 16.79
C ASN A 103 -15.43 -11.00 17.11
N VAL A 104 -15.53 -10.27 18.22
CA VAL A 104 -14.40 -9.48 18.73
C VAL A 104 -13.30 -10.43 19.19
N ALA A 105 -12.09 -10.22 18.68
CA ALA A 105 -10.90 -10.98 19.05
C ALA A 105 -10.16 -10.31 20.23
N THR A 106 -8.83 -10.47 20.31
CA THR A 106 -8.04 -9.71 21.27
C THR A 106 -8.11 -8.23 20.92
N VAL A 107 -8.51 -7.38 21.87
CA VAL A 107 -8.47 -5.93 21.67
C VAL A 107 -7.04 -5.43 21.92
N VAL A 108 -6.48 -4.78 20.91
CA VAL A 108 -5.07 -4.38 20.89
C VAL A 108 -4.87 -2.87 20.99
N ALA A 109 -5.89 -2.08 20.67
CA ALA A 109 -5.83 -0.62 20.70
C ALA A 109 -7.21 0.00 20.94
N ASP A 110 -7.20 1.28 21.27
CA ASP A 110 -8.38 2.12 21.49
C ASP A 110 -8.38 3.24 20.45
N PHE A 111 -9.40 3.32 19.59
CA PHE A 111 -9.51 4.39 18.59
C PHE A 111 -9.35 5.75 19.25
N SER A 112 -8.51 6.62 18.68
CA SER A 112 -8.18 7.92 19.27
C SER A 112 -8.71 9.06 18.42
N ILE A 113 -8.27 9.12 17.16
CA ILE A 113 -8.59 10.22 16.26
C ILE A 113 -8.39 9.82 14.81
N ALA A 114 -9.09 10.49 13.90
CA ALA A 114 -8.87 10.36 12.47
C ALA A 114 -8.76 11.71 11.80
N SER A 115 -8.07 11.73 10.66
CA SER A 115 -8.22 12.81 9.70
C SER A 115 -9.59 12.63 9.01
N PRO A 116 -10.48 13.63 9.03
CA PRO A 116 -11.81 13.49 8.44
C PRO A 116 -11.76 13.10 6.95
N LEU A 117 -12.67 12.23 6.48
CA LEU A 117 -12.74 11.94 5.04
C LEU A 117 -12.99 13.23 4.25
N GLY A 118 -12.29 13.37 3.12
CA GLY A 118 -12.27 14.61 2.34
C GLY A 118 -11.23 15.63 2.79
N SER A 119 -10.45 15.36 3.84
CA SER A 119 -9.29 16.21 4.23
C SER A 119 -8.02 15.94 3.42
N ASN A 120 -8.13 15.26 2.28
CA ASN A 120 -7.07 14.78 1.38
C ASN A 120 -6.26 13.55 1.84
N VAL A 121 -6.53 12.99 3.02
CA VAL A 121 -5.97 11.71 3.46
C VAL A 121 -7.04 10.85 4.13
N ASP A 122 -6.88 9.54 4.07
CA ASP A 122 -7.70 8.55 4.74
C ASP A 122 -6.85 7.84 5.79
N ALA A 123 -6.80 8.42 7.00
CA ALA A 123 -5.88 7.96 8.04
C ALA A 123 -6.47 8.16 9.44
N ALA A 124 -6.13 7.24 10.34
CA ALA A 124 -6.56 7.25 11.73
C ALA A 124 -5.50 6.65 12.64
N LEU A 125 -5.60 7.03 13.92
CA LEU A 125 -4.78 6.57 15.02
C LEU A 125 -5.65 5.85 16.05
N ALA A 126 -5.18 4.70 16.52
CA ALA A 126 -5.70 4.03 17.70
C ALA A 126 -4.57 3.82 18.70
N GLN A 127 -4.75 4.28 19.95
CA GLN A 127 -3.76 4.17 21.00
C GLN A 127 -3.49 2.70 21.31
N LEU A 128 -2.25 2.28 21.18
CA LEU A 128 -1.83 0.90 21.42
C LEU A 128 -1.98 0.55 22.91
N ARG A 129 -2.60 -0.58 23.21
CA ARG A 129 -2.61 -1.17 24.55
C ARG A 129 -1.28 -1.86 24.82
N THR A 130 -0.71 -1.63 26.00
CA THR A 130 0.60 -2.18 26.35
C THR A 130 0.62 -3.70 26.29
N GLY A 131 1.65 -4.28 25.64
CA GLY A 131 1.89 -5.72 25.59
C GLY A 131 0.97 -6.51 24.66
N THR A 132 0.14 -5.85 23.85
CA THR A 132 -0.78 -6.54 22.92
C THR A 132 -0.18 -6.76 21.53
N MET A 133 0.80 -5.94 21.14
CA MET A 133 1.52 -6.00 19.86
C MET A 133 3.03 -5.81 20.12
N ASP A 134 3.85 -6.16 19.13
CA ASP A 134 5.30 -5.96 19.14
C ASP A 134 5.63 -4.46 19.23
N PRO A 135 6.30 -4.01 20.31
CA PRO A 135 6.59 -2.59 20.53
C PRO A 135 7.63 -2.02 19.57
N THR A 136 8.37 -2.85 18.82
CA THR A 136 9.35 -2.40 17.83
C THR A 136 8.70 -1.84 16.57
N GLY A 137 7.42 -2.14 16.34
CA GLY A 137 6.72 -1.80 15.11
C GLY A 137 6.99 -2.75 13.95
N PHE A 138 7.45 -3.97 14.24
CA PHE A 138 7.70 -5.01 13.26
C PHE A 138 6.46 -5.28 12.38
N ILE A 139 6.64 -5.21 11.06
CA ILE A 139 5.61 -5.51 10.07
C ILE A 139 5.85 -6.93 9.54
N GLU A 140 4.84 -7.79 9.58
CA GLU A 140 4.89 -9.18 9.07
C GLU A 140 5.41 -9.17 7.62
N ASP A 141 6.34 -10.07 7.30
CA ASP A 141 7.00 -10.21 6.00
C ASP A 141 7.79 -8.97 5.49
N ILE A 142 8.01 -7.94 6.33
CA ILE A 142 8.85 -6.77 6.02
C ILE A 142 9.94 -6.54 7.07
N GLY A 143 9.60 -6.59 8.34
CA GLY A 143 10.45 -6.18 9.45
C GLY A 143 10.16 -4.78 9.97
N VAL A 144 11.10 -4.22 10.74
CA VAL A 144 10.93 -2.92 11.39
C VAL A 144 11.14 -1.80 10.36
N PRO A 145 10.15 -0.91 10.15
CA PRO A 145 10.30 0.23 9.23
C PRO A 145 11.33 1.24 9.76
N SER A 146 11.94 2.01 8.86
CA SER A 146 12.79 3.15 9.23
C SER A 146 11.95 4.30 9.79
N GLY A 147 12.52 5.09 10.70
CA GLY A 147 11.91 6.35 11.16
C GLY A 147 11.94 7.48 10.10
N ASN A 148 12.74 7.31 9.04
CA ASN A 148 12.89 8.31 7.98
C ASN A 148 11.87 8.07 6.87
N VAL A 149 11.05 9.08 6.58
CA VAL A 149 10.10 9.06 5.47
C VAL A 149 10.79 9.37 4.14
N VAL A 150 10.32 8.76 3.06
CA VAL A 150 10.78 9.04 1.69
C VAL A 150 9.61 9.56 0.87
N ASN A 151 9.81 10.67 0.17
CA ASN A 151 8.81 11.19 -0.76
C ASN A 151 8.59 10.22 -1.92
N PRO A 152 7.33 9.99 -2.34
CA PRO A 152 7.04 9.13 -3.48
C PRO A 152 7.57 9.74 -4.78
N SER A 153 8.20 8.93 -5.60
CA SER A 153 8.66 9.31 -6.95
C SER A 153 8.32 8.22 -7.95
N VAL A 154 8.05 8.59 -9.20
CA VAL A 154 7.83 7.62 -10.29
C VAL A 154 9.08 6.73 -10.43
N GLY A 155 8.88 5.42 -10.58
CA GLY A 155 9.96 4.44 -10.67
C GLY A 155 10.47 3.91 -9.33
N LEU A 156 10.07 4.51 -8.20
CA LEU A 156 10.48 4.04 -6.88
C LEU A 156 9.92 2.63 -6.59
N SER A 157 10.82 1.70 -6.30
CA SER A 157 10.49 0.32 -5.89
C SER A 157 9.98 0.32 -4.46
N VAL A 158 8.80 -0.24 -4.27
CA VAL A 158 8.04 -0.22 -3.00
C VAL A 158 7.50 -1.60 -2.66
N ALA A 159 7.29 -1.83 -1.37
CA ALA A 159 6.67 -3.03 -0.85
C ALA A 159 5.62 -2.68 0.20
N LYS A 160 4.69 -3.59 0.45
CA LYS A 160 3.71 -3.50 1.52
C LYS A 160 3.40 -4.89 2.06
N SER A 161 2.95 -4.94 3.30
CA SER A 161 2.39 -6.13 3.93
C SER A 161 0.99 -5.81 4.41
N GLY A 162 0.02 -6.66 4.05
CA GLY A 162 -1.39 -6.42 4.30
C GLY A 162 -2.18 -7.70 4.55
N ARG A 163 -3.32 -7.55 5.23
CA ARG A 163 -4.24 -8.63 5.61
C ARG A 163 -4.50 -9.65 4.50
N THR A 164 -4.76 -9.16 3.29
CA THR A 164 -5.34 -9.98 2.23
C THR A 164 -4.28 -10.56 1.33
N THR A 165 -3.36 -9.72 0.83
CA THR A 165 -2.34 -10.15 -0.13
C THR A 165 -0.98 -10.44 0.50
N GLY A 166 -0.82 -10.24 1.81
CA GLY A 166 0.45 -10.43 2.51
C GLY A 166 1.52 -9.47 1.98
N PHE A 167 2.77 -9.92 1.95
CA PHE A 167 3.85 -9.19 1.30
C PHE A 167 3.67 -9.13 -0.22
N THR A 168 3.73 -7.91 -0.77
CA THR A 168 3.87 -7.69 -2.21
C THR A 168 4.83 -6.55 -2.47
N ALA A 169 5.50 -6.59 -3.62
CA ALA A 169 6.33 -5.51 -4.10
C ALA A 169 5.88 -5.02 -5.49
N GLY A 170 6.22 -3.78 -5.81
CA GLY A 170 5.85 -3.11 -7.04
C GLY A 170 6.60 -1.80 -7.22
N THR A 171 6.14 -0.98 -8.17
CA THR A 171 6.79 0.29 -8.50
C THR A 171 5.75 1.40 -8.62
N ILE A 172 6.07 2.58 -8.11
CA ILE A 172 5.21 3.77 -8.25
C ILE A 172 5.13 4.16 -9.72
N GLY A 173 3.92 4.15 -10.27
CA GLY A 173 3.63 4.46 -11.67
C GLY A 173 3.11 5.86 -11.91
N SER A 174 2.54 6.51 -10.89
CA SER A 174 2.10 7.91 -10.95
C SER A 174 2.18 8.57 -9.58
N VAL A 175 2.53 9.85 -9.55
CA VAL A 175 2.54 10.75 -8.39
C VAL A 175 1.76 12.01 -8.70
N ASN A 176 1.55 12.88 -7.70
CA ASN A 176 0.73 14.09 -7.85
C ASN A 176 -0.68 13.79 -8.43
N THR A 177 -1.20 12.59 -8.15
CA THR A 177 -2.39 12.08 -8.83
C THR A 177 -3.64 12.58 -8.12
N SER A 178 -4.52 13.25 -8.85
CA SER A 178 -5.91 13.44 -8.42
C SER A 178 -6.71 12.19 -8.70
N VAL A 179 -7.54 11.77 -7.75
CA VAL A 179 -8.37 10.57 -7.87
C VAL A 179 -9.74 10.81 -7.25
N ASN A 180 -10.77 10.22 -7.85
CA ASN A 180 -12.11 10.13 -7.29
C ASN A 180 -12.29 8.72 -6.73
N VAL A 181 -12.42 8.60 -5.41
CA VAL A 181 -12.53 7.32 -4.70
C VAL A 181 -13.95 7.13 -4.19
N GLN A 182 -14.53 5.98 -4.49
CA GLN A 182 -15.83 5.57 -4.01
C GLN A 182 -15.71 4.90 -2.63
N TYR A 183 -16.55 5.36 -1.71
CA TYR A 183 -16.76 4.81 -0.38
C TYR A 183 -18.17 4.28 -0.23
N GLN A 184 -18.39 3.50 0.82
CA GLN A 184 -19.71 3.08 1.26
C GLN A 184 -19.93 3.50 2.71
N LYS A 185 -21.15 3.98 3.03
CA LYS A 185 -21.46 4.54 4.36
C LYS A 185 -21.27 3.57 5.52
N SER A 186 -21.49 2.27 5.30
CA SER A 186 -21.34 1.27 6.35
C SER A 186 -20.80 -0.02 5.74
N CYS A 187 -20.17 -0.84 6.58
CA CYS A 187 -19.65 -2.14 6.16
C CYS A 187 -20.69 -2.97 5.38
N GLY A 188 -20.42 -3.15 4.08
CA GLY A 188 -21.26 -3.90 3.15
C GLY A 188 -22.65 -3.31 2.89
N GLN A 189 -22.98 -2.12 3.40
CA GLN A 189 -24.34 -1.55 3.32
C GLN A 189 -24.38 -0.02 3.17
N GLY A 190 -25.48 0.46 2.60
CA GLY A 190 -25.76 1.88 2.49
C GLY A 190 -25.31 2.50 1.17
N LYS A 191 -25.60 3.79 1.02
CA LYS A 191 -25.33 4.54 -0.20
C LYS A 191 -23.82 4.68 -0.41
N LYS A 192 -23.40 4.44 -1.64
CA LYS A 192 -22.06 4.78 -2.11
C LYS A 192 -21.95 6.29 -2.30
N PHE A 193 -20.79 6.84 -2.01
CA PHE A 193 -20.46 8.24 -2.22
C PHE A 193 -19.01 8.36 -2.71
N THR A 194 -18.66 9.49 -3.31
CA THR A 194 -17.34 9.70 -3.89
C THR A 194 -16.64 10.84 -3.18
N VAL A 195 -15.36 10.66 -2.87
CA VAL A 195 -14.48 11.66 -2.29
C VAL A 195 -13.31 11.90 -3.24
N GLY A 196 -13.03 13.16 -3.51
CA GLY A 196 -11.89 13.58 -4.33
C GLY A 196 -10.63 13.72 -3.48
N TYR A 197 -9.52 13.23 -4.00
CA TYR A 197 -8.19 13.38 -3.41
C TYR A 197 -7.24 13.94 -4.47
N THR A 198 -6.20 14.64 -4.01
CA THR A 198 -5.14 15.25 -4.82
C THR A 198 -3.80 14.83 -4.26
N ASN A 199 -2.72 14.93 -5.04
CA ASN A 199 -1.38 14.55 -4.58
C ASN A 199 -1.25 13.07 -4.15
N GLN A 200 -1.97 12.15 -4.79
CA GLN A 200 -1.94 10.73 -4.43
C GLN A 200 -0.86 9.96 -5.21
N VAL A 201 -0.43 8.85 -4.61
CA VAL A 201 0.52 7.89 -5.19
C VAL A 201 -0.26 6.76 -5.81
N VAL A 202 0.08 6.36 -7.05
CA VAL A 202 -0.52 5.21 -7.72
C VAL A 202 0.53 4.18 -8.09
N ILE A 203 0.28 2.94 -7.72
CA ILE A 203 1.05 1.76 -8.10
C ILE A 203 0.20 0.99 -9.09
N ASN A 204 0.66 0.93 -10.35
CA ASN A 204 -0.07 0.25 -11.42
C ASN A 204 0.27 -1.25 -11.36
N SER A 205 -0.57 -2.03 -10.68
CA SER A 205 -0.43 -3.47 -10.54
C SER A 205 -1.77 -4.10 -10.23
N SER A 206 -2.05 -5.27 -10.82
CA SER A 206 -3.23 -6.08 -10.52
C SER A 206 -3.03 -7.03 -9.32
N SER A 207 -1.83 -7.09 -8.75
CA SER A 207 -1.47 -8.02 -7.67
C SER A 207 -0.87 -7.35 -6.45
N PHE A 208 -0.61 -6.03 -6.49
CA PHE A 208 0.00 -5.32 -5.37
C PHE A 208 -0.95 -5.21 -4.17
N SER A 209 -2.26 -5.12 -4.38
CA SER A 209 -3.22 -5.07 -3.28
C SER A 209 -4.59 -5.61 -3.67
N ALA A 210 -5.36 -6.01 -2.68
CA ALA A 210 -6.77 -6.31 -2.81
C ALA A 210 -7.57 -5.74 -1.62
N GLY A 211 -8.88 -5.93 -1.63
CA GLY A 211 -9.73 -5.51 -0.52
C GLY A 211 -9.32 -6.14 0.81
N GLY A 212 -9.25 -5.33 1.86
CA GLY A 212 -8.71 -5.67 3.18
C GLY A 212 -7.25 -5.23 3.40
N ASP A 213 -6.50 -4.89 2.35
CA ASP A 213 -5.14 -4.33 2.51
C ASP A 213 -5.15 -2.83 2.87
N SER A 214 -6.32 -2.20 2.89
CA SER A 214 -6.52 -0.83 3.40
C SER A 214 -5.85 -0.66 4.76
N GLY A 215 -4.99 0.36 4.88
CA GLY A 215 -4.23 0.66 6.08
C GLY A 215 -2.81 0.10 6.06
N SER A 216 -2.43 -0.70 5.06
CA SER A 216 -1.06 -1.19 4.91
C SER A 216 -0.10 -0.02 4.69
N LEU A 217 1.01 -0.02 5.43
CA LEU A 217 2.11 0.89 5.15
C LEU A 217 2.84 0.44 3.87
N ILE A 218 3.03 1.37 2.94
CA ILE A 218 3.87 1.19 1.77
C ILE A 218 5.25 1.76 2.10
N VAL A 219 6.28 0.91 1.99
CA VAL A 219 7.68 1.24 2.30
C VAL A 219 8.56 1.11 1.06
N THR A 220 9.76 1.67 1.08
CA THR A 220 10.77 1.38 0.07
C THR A 220 11.13 -0.10 0.07
N ASN A 221 11.15 -0.73 -1.10
CA ASN A 221 11.58 -2.12 -1.24
C ASN A 221 13.12 -2.19 -1.27
N ASN A 222 13.74 -1.98 -0.13
CA ASN A 222 15.17 -2.08 0.13
C ASN A 222 15.39 -2.35 1.63
N ALA A 223 16.64 -2.54 2.04
CA ALA A 223 17.00 -2.85 3.43
C ALA A 223 16.61 -1.78 4.46
N SER A 224 16.22 -0.57 4.04
CA SER A 224 15.86 0.51 4.95
C SER A 224 14.36 0.56 5.27
N HIS A 225 13.49 -0.04 4.43
CA HIS A 225 12.04 -0.04 4.62
C HIS A 225 11.48 1.36 5.02
N ASN A 226 11.93 2.41 4.33
CA ASN A 226 11.50 3.78 4.63
C ASN A 226 10.01 3.93 4.29
N PRO A 227 9.17 4.49 5.17
CA PRO A 227 7.79 4.81 4.87
C PRO A 227 7.65 5.73 3.63
N VAL A 228 6.72 5.41 2.73
CA VAL A 228 6.46 6.18 1.49
C VAL A 228 5.01 6.63 1.38
N ALA A 229 4.06 5.72 1.60
CA ALA A 229 2.63 6.01 1.48
C ALA A 229 1.78 5.12 2.40
N LEU A 230 0.53 5.50 2.62
CA LEU A 230 -0.48 4.68 3.30
C LEU A 230 -1.52 4.24 2.28
N LEU A 231 -1.67 2.93 2.06
CA LEU A 231 -2.66 2.37 1.14
C LEU A 231 -4.07 2.67 1.65
N PHE A 232 -4.96 3.20 0.80
CA PHE A 232 -6.35 3.44 1.19
C PHE A 232 -7.41 3.08 0.15
N ALA A 233 -7.02 2.93 -1.12
CA ALA A 233 -7.97 2.62 -2.18
C ALA A 233 -7.30 1.85 -3.31
N GLY A 234 -8.10 1.32 -4.23
CA GLY A 234 -7.59 0.69 -5.44
C GLY A 234 -8.68 0.30 -6.42
N SER A 235 -8.26 -0.38 -7.47
CA SER A 235 -9.09 -0.99 -8.51
C SER A 235 -8.52 -2.37 -8.86
N SER A 236 -9.08 -3.06 -9.85
CA SER A 236 -8.52 -4.34 -10.33
C SER A 236 -7.13 -4.24 -10.95
N SER A 237 -6.62 -3.03 -11.17
CA SER A 237 -5.35 -2.77 -11.87
C SER A 237 -4.46 -1.72 -11.21
N SER A 238 -4.87 -1.14 -10.09
CA SER A 238 -4.14 -0.05 -9.46
C SER A 238 -4.35 -0.02 -7.95
N THR A 239 -3.31 0.36 -7.22
CA THR A 239 -3.35 0.69 -5.80
C THR A 239 -3.11 2.17 -5.63
N ILE A 240 -3.85 2.80 -4.71
CA ILE A 240 -3.72 4.22 -4.39
C ILE A 240 -3.29 4.36 -2.93
N GLY A 241 -2.26 5.17 -2.70
CA GLY A 241 -1.78 5.53 -1.38
C GLY A 241 -1.74 7.04 -1.14
N ASN A 242 -2.06 7.45 0.08
CA ASN A 242 -1.78 8.81 0.55
C ASN A 242 -0.27 8.96 0.80
N PRO A 243 0.41 10.01 0.31
CA PRO A 243 1.82 10.25 0.64
C PRO A 243 2.02 10.32 2.15
N ILE A 244 3.01 9.59 2.67
CA ILE A 244 3.08 9.39 4.12
C ILE A 244 3.42 10.67 4.88
N GLY A 245 4.19 11.59 4.27
CA GLY A 245 4.45 12.91 4.85
C GLY A 245 3.17 13.72 5.06
N GLU A 246 2.22 13.64 4.12
CA GLU A 246 0.93 14.33 4.26
C GLU A 246 0.07 13.66 5.33
N VAL A 247 0.07 12.33 5.42
CA VAL A 247 -0.61 11.58 6.50
C VAL A 247 -0.11 12.03 7.87
N LEU A 248 1.21 12.05 8.09
CA LEU A 248 1.79 12.50 9.35
C LEU A 248 1.43 13.97 9.65
N SER A 249 1.49 14.85 8.65
CA SER A 249 1.13 16.26 8.80
C SER A 249 -0.34 16.44 9.22
N LYS A 250 -1.27 15.73 8.56
CA LYS A 250 -2.71 15.83 8.84
C LYS A 250 -3.06 15.26 10.20
N LEU A 251 -2.51 14.08 10.54
CA LEU A 251 -2.68 13.47 11.85
C LEU A 251 -2.07 14.35 12.96
N SER A 252 -0.93 14.99 12.70
CA SER A 252 -0.35 15.93 13.66
C SER A 252 -1.23 17.15 13.88
N THR A 253 -1.85 17.65 12.80
CA THR A 253 -2.77 18.79 12.85
C THR A 253 -4.01 18.47 13.67
N VAL A 254 -4.67 17.33 13.41
CA VAL A 254 -5.92 16.97 14.11
C VAL A 254 -5.67 16.55 15.56
N SER A 255 -4.54 15.92 15.86
CA SER A 255 -4.17 15.52 17.24
C SER A 255 -3.58 16.65 18.07
N GLY A 256 -3.09 17.72 17.43
CA GLY A 256 -2.35 18.79 18.08
C GLY A 256 -0.96 18.37 18.59
N ARG A 257 -0.42 17.23 18.11
CA ARG A 257 0.88 16.68 18.52
C ARG A 257 1.69 16.25 17.31
N SER A 258 3.02 16.28 17.41
CA SER A 258 3.89 15.83 16.31
C SER A 258 3.89 14.31 16.21
N ILE A 259 3.36 13.73 15.13
CA ILE A 259 3.32 12.29 14.91
C ILE A 259 4.51 11.85 14.06
N THR A 260 5.27 10.86 14.54
CA THR A 260 6.43 10.26 13.84
C THR A 260 6.39 8.75 13.91
N PHE A 261 7.08 8.06 13.00
CA PHE A 261 7.20 6.61 13.03
C PHE A 261 8.00 6.12 14.23
N ILE A 262 7.58 4.97 14.76
CA ILE A 262 8.44 4.13 15.61
C ILE A 262 9.21 3.22 14.65
N GLY A 263 10.52 3.39 14.58
CA GLY A 263 11.37 2.68 13.64
C GLY A 263 12.82 2.64 14.08
N GLY A 264 13.59 1.69 13.54
CA GLY A 264 14.99 1.48 13.90
C GLY A 264 15.82 2.76 13.70
N VAL A 265 16.70 3.06 14.67
CA VAL A 265 17.62 4.19 14.58
C VAL A 265 18.45 4.09 13.31
N SER A 266 18.26 5.01 12.37
CA SER A 266 19.23 5.23 11.30
C SER A 266 20.48 5.85 11.94
N SER A 267 21.51 5.05 12.18
CA SER A 267 22.82 5.60 12.52
C SER A 267 23.31 6.46 11.34
N PRO A 268 23.72 7.73 11.54
CA PRO A 268 24.23 8.59 10.46
C PRO A 268 25.64 8.21 9.99
N LEU A 269 26.26 7.22 10.64
CA LEU A 269 27.55 6.67 10.28
C LEU A 269 27.29 5.23 9.83
N GLY A 270 27.81 4.84 8.66
CA GLY A 270 27.76 3.48 8.11
C GLY A 270 28.50 2.43 8.94
N GLY A 271 28.27 2.41 10.25
CA GLY A 271 28.67 1.38 11.19
C GLY A 271 27.53 0.39 11.34
N GLN A 272 27.88 -0.88 11.16
CA GLN A 272 26.99 -2.03 11.24
C GLN A 272 25.97 -1.90 12.38
N ALA A 273 24.69 -1.84 12.02
CA ALA A 273 23.64 -2.18 12.95
C ALA A 273 24.00 -3.55 13.54
N LEU A 274 24.09 -3.63 14.87
CA LEU A 274 24.25 -4.89 15.57
C LEU A 274 23.09 -5.78 15.13
N LEU A 275 23.40 -6.72 14.24
CA LEU A 275 22.49 -7.74 13.75
C LEU A 275 22.14 -8.61 14.96
N ASN A 276 21.05 -8.29 15.65
CA ASN A 276 20.34 -9.31 16.41
C ASN A 276 19.83 -10.30 15.37
N GLN A 277 20.53 -11.44 15.28
CA GLN A 277 20.22 -12.57 14.41
C GLN A 277 18.95 -13.29 14.92
N GLY A 278 17.80 -12.67 14.68
CA GLY A 278 16.49 -13.28 14.82
C GLY A 278 15.58 -12.69 13.76
N GLU A 279 15.28 -13.49 12.73
CA GLU A 279 14.31 -13.22 11.66
C GLU A 279 14.73 -12.15 10.63
N GLN A 280 15.66 -12.53 9.74
CA GLN A 280 15.85 -11.85 8.46
C GLN A 280 14.58 -11.99 7.62
N GLN A 281 13.86 -10.87 7.49
CA GLN A 281 12.64 -10.69 6.71
C GLN A 281 12.92 -10.64 5.19
N PRO A 282 11.94 -11.04 4.34
CA PRO A 282 12.14 -11.25 2.91
C PRO A 282 12.19 -9.93 2.14
N PHE A 283 13.38 -9.30 2.11
CA PHE A 283 13.71 -8.50 0.94
C PHE A 283 13.65 -9.43 -0.29
N ILE A 284 13.02 -9.00 -1.39
CA ILE A 284 13.21 -9.62 -2.70
C ILE A 284 14.32 -8.83 -3.42
N PRO A 285 15.60 -9.22 -3.30
CA PRO A 285 16.64 -8.68 -4.16
C PRO A 285 16.27 -8.96 -5.61
N GLY A 286 16.25 -7.92 -6.45
CA GLY A 286 16.18 -8.08 -7.90
C GLY A 286 14.92 -7.57 -8.60
N LEU A 287 13.91 -7.06 -7.88
CA LEU A 287 13.00 -6.07 -8.49
C LEU A 287 13.81 -4.78 -8.67
N GLY A 288 14.50 -4.66 -9.81
CA GLY A 288 15.31 -3.49 -10.14
C GLY A 288 14.54 -2.20 -9.87
N GLN A 289 15.24 -1.16 -9.40
CA GLN A 289 14.63 0.17 -9.37
C GLN A 289 14.11 0.44 -10.79
N GLY A 290 12.80 0.70 -10.92
CA GLY A 290 12.29 1.25 -12.16
C GLY A 290 13.07 2.52 -12.46
N ARG A 291 13.31 2.81 -13.74
CA ARG A 291 14.02 4.04 -14.08
C ARG A 291 13.24 5.22 -13.48
N SER A 292 13.91 5.94 -12.58
CA SER A 292 13.29 7.09 -11.93
C SER A 292 13.27 8.26 -12.90
N LEU A 293 12.16 8.99 -12.92
CA LEU A 293 12.08 10.22 -13.69
C LEU A 293 12.98 11.29 -13.04
N PRO A 294 13.72 12.10 -13.84
CA PRO A 294 14.43 13.25 -13.31
C PRO A 294 13.47 14.21 -12.60
N GLN A 295 13.89 14.79 -11.47
CA GLN A 295 13.04 15.69 -10.68
C GLN A 295 12.53 16.88 -11.52
N GLN A 296 13.37 17.45 -12.37
CA GLN A 296 12.99 18.54 -13.28
C GLN A 296 11.85 18.15 -14.23
N ALA A 297 11.82 16.90 -14.70
CA ALA A 297 10.75 16.40 -15.55
C ALA A 297 9.44 16.24 -14.77
N ILE A 298 9.51 15.77 -13.52
CA ILE A 298 8.37 15.67 -12.60
C ILE A 298 7.81 17.06 -12.29
N ASP A 299 8.68 18.04 -12.03
CA ASP A 299 8.29 19.41 -11.69
C ASP A 299 7.59 20.09 -12.88
N HIS A 300 8.16 19.97 -14.08
CA HIS A 300 7.56 20.48 -15.31
C HIS A 300 6.17 19.83 -15.55
N ALA A 301 6.09 18.50 -15.46
CA ALA A 301 4.83 17.79 -15.63
C ALA A 301 3.79 18.13 -14.56
N SER A 302 4.23 18.35 -13.32
CA SER A 302 3.36 18.80 -12.22
C SER A 302 2.80 20.19 -12.47
N ALA A 303 3.60 21.12 -13.03
CA ALA A 303 3.14 22.46 -13.39
C ALA A 303 2.08 22.41 -14.51
N VAL A 304 2.33 21.62 -15.56
CA VAL A 304 1.36 21.41 -16.65
C VAL A 304 0.07 20.75 -16.14
N LEU A 305 0.21 19.73 -15.29
CA LEU A 305 -0.92 19.08 -14.64
C LEU A 305 -1.77 20.08 -13.87
N GLU A 306 -1.16 20.92 -13.04
CA GLU A 306 -1.89 21.84 -12.17
C GLU A 306 -2.74 22.84 -12.97
N GLN A 307 -2.23 23.33 -14.10
CA GLN A 307 -2.98 24.22 -14.99
C GLN A 307 -4.17 23.54 -15.67
N ASN A 308 -4.14 22.21 -15.80
CA ASN A 308 -5.12 21.44 -16.58
C ASN A 308 -6.00 20.50 -15.72
N ARG A 309 -5.68 20.31 -14.44
CA ARG A 309 -6.27 19.30 -13.55
C ARG A 309 -7.79 19.40 -13.48
N ALA A 310 -8.32 20.60 -13.22
CA ALA A 310 -9.75 20.83 -13.11
C ALA A 310 -10.48 20.49 -14.43
N ARG A 311 -9.88 20.81 -15.57
CA ARG A 311 -10.44 20.49 -16.89
C ARG A 311 -10.53 18.99 -17.12
N PHE A 312 -9.49 18.24 -16.78
CA PHE A 312 -9.52 16.77 -16.91
C PHE A 312 -10.50 16.12 -15.95
N MET A 313 -10.47 16.49 -14.67
CA MET A 313 -11.36 15.91 -13.66
C MET A 313 -12.84 16.24 -13.87
N ALA A 314 -13.16 17.29 -14.64
CA ALA A 314 -14.53 17.62 -15.05
C ALA A 314 -15.05 16.79 -16.24
N GLN A 315 -14.18 16.08 -16.95
CA GLN A 315 -14.61 15.30 -18.11
C GLN A 315 -15.33 14.00 -17.69
N PRO A 316 -16.50 13.70 -18.27
CA PRO A 316 -17.22 12.46 -17.99
C PRO A 316 -16.34 11.23 -18.22
N GLY A 317 -16.30 10.33 -17.24
CA GLY A 317 -15.52 9.09 -17.27
C GLY A 317 -14.08 9.23 -16.77
N VAL A 318 -13.55 10.45 -16.59
CA VAL A 318 -12.25 10.64 -15.94
C VAL A 318 -12.40 10.49 -14.43
N ILE A 319 -11.62 9.56 -13.86
CA ILE A 319 -11.63 9.24 -12.43
C ILE A 319 -10.29 9.54 -11.76
N GLY A 320 -9.27 9.91 -12.54
CA GLY A 320 -8.04 10.45 -12.00
C GLY A 320 -7.12 11.04 -13.06
N VAL A 321 -6.17 11.86 -12.62
CA VAL A 321 -5.12 12.44 -13.47
C VAL A 321 -3.86 12.75 -12.65
N GLY A 322 -2.68 12.38 -13.14
CA GLY A 322 -1.41 12.51 -12.41
C GLY A 322 -0.19 12.61 -13.32
N VAL A 323 0.99 12.57 -12.70
CA VAL A 323 2.29 12.58 -13.39
C VAL A 323 2.90 11.18 -13.31
N GLY A 324 3.20 10.59 -14.46
CA GLY A 324 3.86 9.29 -14.58
C GLY A 324 4.93 9.29 -15.67
N ALA A 325 5.42 8.10 -16.02
CA ALA A 325 6.33 7.92 -17.14
C ALA A 325 5.58 7.75 -18.47
N SER A 326 6.19 8.20 -19.57
CA SER A 326 5.75 7.98 -20.94
C SER A 326 5.83 6.49 -21.33
N ASP A 327 4.98 6.05 -22.25
CA ASP A 327 5.04 4.69 -22.81
C ASP A 327 6.19 4.52 -23.82
N LYS A 328 6.76 5.63 -24.30
CA LYS A 328 7.84 5.64 -25.30
C LYS A 328 9.23 5.57 -24.66
N ASP A 329 9.41 6.26 -23.53
CA ASP A 329 10.66 6.29 -22.76
C ASP A 329 10.32 6.46 -21.28
N ASP A 330 10.80 5.54 -20.45
CA ASP A 330 10.60 5.54 -19.01
C ASP A 330 11.38 6.66 -18.29
N GLY A 331 12.25 7.38 -19.00
CA GLY A 331 12.91 8.62 -18.57
C GLY A 331 12.15 9.91 -18.88
N GLU A 332 11.07 9.86 -19.65
CA GLU A 332 10.24 11.02 -19.99
C GLU A 332 8.96 11.09 -19.17
N ALA A 333 8.63 12.27 -18.64
CA ALA A 333 7.40 12.48 -17.90
C ALA A 333 6.17 12.55 -18.83
N ALA A 334 5.04 12.08 -18.34
CA ALA A 334 3.76 12.10 -19.03
C ALA A 334 2.62 12.50 -18.08
N ILE A 335 1.57 13.07 -18.66
CA ILE A 335 0.28 13.25 -17.98
C ILE A 335 -0.49 11.94 -18.10
N VAL A 336 -0.75 11.28 -16.97
CA VAL A 336 -1.47 10.01 -16.93
C VAL A 336 -2.92 10.28 -16.56
N ILE A 337 -3.85 9.88 -17.41
CA ILE A 337 -5.29 10.07 -17.23
C ILE A 337 -5.95 8.71 -17.01
N TYR A 338 -6.64 8.57 -15.89
CA TYR A 338 -7.36 7.35 -15.52
C TYR A 338 -8.83 7.48 -15.91
N VAL A 339 -9.30 6.55 -16.74
CA VAL A 339 -10.66 6.56 -17.29
C VAL A 339 -11.40 5.30 -16.84
N ASP A 340 -12.58 5.51 -16.29
CA ASP A 340 -13.49 4.43 -15.89
C ASP A 340 -13.96 3.67 -17.13
N ARG A 341 -13.48 2.44 -17.29
CA ARG A 341 -13.84 1.53 -18.40
C ARG A 341 -15.28 1.02 -18.33
N THR A 342 -15.90 1.09 -17.14
CA THR A 342 -17.28 0.66 -16.90
C THR A 342 -18.28 1.78 -17.21
N SER A 343 -17.80 3.02 -17.26
CA SER A 343 -18.59 4.16 -17.72
C SER A 343 -18.96 4.04 -19.20
N GLY A 344 -20.12 4.58 -19.59
CA GLY A 344 -20.49 4.76 -20.99
C GLY A 344 -19.76 5.93 -21.67
N ALA A 345 -19.08 6.79 -20.91
CA ALA A 345 -18.37 7.94 -21.44
C ALA A 345 -17.09 7.53 -22.19
N ARG A 346 -16.75 8.28 -23.25
CA ARG A 346 -15.56 8.05 -24.09
C ARG A 346 -14.81 9.36 -24.33
N PRO A 347 -14.23 9.98 -23.27
CA PRO A 347 -13.50 11.23 -23.42
C PRO A 347 -12.34 11.04 -24.41
N GLN A 348 -12.07 12.07 -25.21
CA GLN A 348 -11.00 12.10 -26.19
C GLN A 348 -9.88 13.01 -25.68
N PHE A 349 -8.64 12.57 -25.85
CA PHE A 349 -7.45 13.28 -25.43
C PHE A 349 -6.49 13.42 -26.60
N THR A 350 -5.75 14.53 -26.62
CA THR A 350 -4.62 14.68 -27.53
C THR A 350 -3.45 13.83 -27.04
N ASP A 351 -2.61 13.33 -27.95
CA ASP A 351 -1.44 12.53 -27.59
C ASP A 351 -0.37 13.33 -26.81
N THR A 352 -0.46 14.65 -26.85
CA THR A 352 0.43 15.57 -26.13
C THR A 352 -0.33 16.71 -25.45
N LEU A 353 0.25 17.25 -24.39
CA LEU A 353 -0.19 18.44 -23.67
C LEU A 353 1.04 19.24 -23.26
N ASP A 354 1.18 20.46 -23.77
CA ASP A 354 2.30 21.37 -23.47
C ASP A 354 3.68 20.70 -23.60
N GLY A 355 3.84 19.88 -24.64
CA GLY A 355 5.08 19.15 -24.94
C GLY A 355 5.26 17.84 -24.16
N LEU A 356 4.36 17.50 -23.25
CA LEU A 356 4.37 16.22 -22.53
C LEU A 356 3.50 15.19 -23.24
N ALA A 357 3.89 13.92 -23.18
CA ALA A 357 3.02 12.84 -23.62
C ALA A 357 1.78 12.73 -22.72
N VAL A 358 0.64 12.36 -23.31
CA VAL A 358 -0.57 12.00 -22.57
C VAL A 358 -0.76 10.49 -22.65
N ARG A 359 -0.85 9.84 -21.50
CA ARG A 359 -1.16 8.41 -21.40
C ARG A 359 -2.54 8.21 -20.80
N VAL A 360 -3.36 7.38 -21.45
CA VAL A 360 -4.68 7.00 -20.94
C VAL A 360 -4.62 5.60 -20.35
N VAL A 361 -5.03 5.46 -19.09
CA VAL A 361 -5.14 4.18 -18.38
C VAL A 361 -6.61 3.88 -18.14
N HIS A 362 -7.09 2.81 -18.76
CA HIS A 362 -8.46 2.33 -18.55
C HIS A 362 -8.52 1.39 -17.33
N THR A 363 -9.35 1.72 -16.36
CA THR A 363 -9.49 0.96 -15.10
C THR A 363 -10.94 0.98 -14.63
N ASP A 364 -11.30 0.09 -13.72
CA ASP A 364 -12.56 0.14 -12.97
C ASP A 364 -12.51 1.26 -11.90
N PRO A 365 -13.67 1.69 -11.37
CA PRO A 365 -13.70 2.76 -10.37
C PRO A 365 -12.77 2.48 -9.20
N PHE A 366 -12.08 3.53 -8.73
CA PHE A 366 -11.30 3.43 -7.50
C PHE A 366 -12.24 3.32 -6.29
N ILE A 367 -12.00 2.34 -5.44
CA ILE A 367 -12.84 2.02 -4.28
C ILE A 367 -11.95 1.96 -3.04
N ALA A 368 -12.42 2.54 -1.94
CA ALA A 368 -11.93 2.22 -0.60
C ALA A 368 -12.61 0.93 -0.14
N PHE A 369 -11.82 -0.12 0.09
CA PHE A 369 -12.29 -1.49 0.26
C PHE A 369 -12.88 -1.79 1.63
#